data_AF-A0A5D0U895-F1
#
_entry.id   AF-A0A5D0U895-F1
#
_cell.length_a   1.000
_cell.length_b   1.000
_cell.length_c   1.000
_cell.angle_alpha   90.00
_cell.angle_beta   90.00
_cell.angle_gamma   90.00
#
_symmetry.space_group_name_H-M   'P 1'
#
loop_
_entity.id
_entity.type
_entity.pdbx_description
1 polymer ?
#
loop_
_entity_poly.entity_id
_entity_poly.type
_entity_poly.pdbx_seq_one_letter_code
_entity_poly.pdbx_strand_id
1 'polypeptide(L)'
;MKNYVRAAVALLVATGAIVAPSVPANASPNSFPPSCPMHYETGQKKFVKGAKAHTGPYGANPVVWVLTRDEYLWVTGWCKNEKGNRWWGLSGGNYVWDGYAA
;
A
#
# COMPACT_ATOMS: atom_id res chain seq x y z
N MET A 1 12.39 54.97 -14.57
CA MET A 1 11.37 54.16 -13.87
C MET A 1 11.92 52.74 -13.77
N LYS A 2 12.43 52.33 -12.60
CA LYS A 2 13.05 51.01 -12.39
C LYS A 2 11.98 50.10 -11.78
N ASN A 3 11.43 49.18 -12.57
CA ASN A 3 10.41 48.26 -12.11
C ASN A 3 11.05 47.11 -11.32
N TYR A 4 10.62 46.97 -10.08
CA TYR A 4 11.02 45.93 -9.15
C TYR A 4 10.53 44.57 -9.64
N VAL A 5 11.46 43.69 -10.02
CA VAL A 5 11.18 42.26 -10.19
C VAL A 5 11.03 41.67 -8.79
N ARG A 6 9.79 41.36 -8.39
CA ARG A 6 9.51 40.60 -7.17
C ARG A 6 10.06 39.19 -7.35
N ALA A 7 11.16 38.89 -6.68
CA ALA A 7 11.68 37.53 -6.58
C ALA A 7 10.64 36.67 -5.84
N ALA A 8 9.99 35.77 -6.57
CA ALA A 8 9.16 34.75 -5.98
C ALA A 8 10.07 33.81 -5.18
N VAL A 9 9.91 33.82 -3.86
CA VAL A 9 10.52 32.83 -2.97
C VAL A 9 9.83 31.50 -3.27
N ALA A 10 10.48 30.68 -4.09
CA ALA A 10 10.09 29.29 -4.27
C ALA A 10 10.34 28.57 -2.94
N LEU A 11 9.28 28.37 -2.16
CA LEU A 11 9.29 27.45 -1.03
C LEU A 11 9.44 26.04 -1.62
N LEU A 12 10.68 25.57 -1.75
CA LEU A 12 10.96 24.15 -1.93
C LEU A 12 10.50 23.46 -0.64
N VAL A 13 9.25 22.99 -0.63
CA VAL A 13 8.89 21.89 0.25
C VAL A 13 9.69 20.72 -0.29
N ALA A 14 10.79 20.39 0.39
CA ALA A 14 11.47 19.12 0.20
C ALA A 14 10.44 18.04 0.56
N THR A 15 9.65 17.61 -0.42
CA THR A 15 8.97 16.33 -0.38
C THR A 15 10.09 15.31 -0.38
N GLY A 16 10.56 14.96 0.82
CA GLY A 16 11.33 13.75 1.02
C GLY A 16 10.51 12.67 0.37
N ALA A 17 11.02 12.10 -0.72
CA ALA A 17 10.45 10.90 -1.29
C ALA A 17 10.48 9.89 -0.14
N ILE A 18 9.34 9.68 0.51
CA ILE A 18 9.12 8.48 1.29
C ILE A 18 9.27 7.41 0.23
N VAL A 19 10.44 6.78 0.18
CA VAL A 19 10.67 5.61 -0.65
C VAL A 19 9.72 4.58 -0.05
N ALA A 20 8.48 4.57 -0.54
CA ALA A 20 7.53 3.56 -0.17
C ALA A 20 8.24 2.24 -0.46
N PRO A 21 8.36 1.33 0.53
CA PRO A 21 8.91 0.01 0.25
C PRO A 21 8.08 -0.57 -0.89
N SER A 22 8.71 -0.67 -2.05
CA SER A 22 7.99 -0.92 -3.28
C SER A 22 7.70 -2.41 -3.32
N VAL A 23 6.56 -2.81 -2.76
CA VAL A 23 5.97 -4.09 -3.11
C VAL A 23 5.82 -4.06 -4.63
N PRO A 24 6.36 -5.05 -5.37
CA PRO A 24 6.30 -5.05 -6.83
C PRO A 24 4.86 -4.84 -7.27
N ALA A 25 4.60 -3.81 -8.09
CA ALA A 25 3.23 -3.52 -8.51
C ALA A 25 2.65 -4.71 -9.28
N ASN A 26 1.47 -5.18 -8.87
CA ASN A 26 0.65 -6.08 -9.65
C ASN A 26 -0.12 -5.24 -10.69
N ALA A 27 -0.25 -5.76 -11.92
CA ALA A 27 -0.84 -5.07 -13.06
C ALA A 27 -2.34 -4.72 -12.90
N SER A 28 -2.96 -5.11 -11.78
CA SER A 28 -4.32 -4.72 -11.39
C SER A 28 -4.27 -3.81 -10.15
N PRO A 29 -3.88 -2.53 -10.31
CA PRO A 29 -3.91 -1.58 -9.22
C PRO A 29 -5.38 -1.31 -8.84
N ASN A 30 -5.71 -1.57 -7.58
CA ASN A 30 -6.89 -1.03 -6.87
C ASN A 30 -8.27 -1.65 -7.09
N SER A 31 -8.40 -2.81 -7.73
CA SER A 31 -9.68 -3.52 -7.76
C SER A 31 -9.62 -4.78 -6.93
N PHE A 32 -10.21 -4.71 -5.72
CA PHE A 32 -10.58 -5.91 -5.01
C PHE A 32 -11.54 -6.75 -5.89
N PRO A 33 -11.41 -8.08 -5.90
CA PRO A 33 -12.32 -8.92 -6.67
C PRO A 33 -13.76 -8.77 -6.13
N PRO A 34 -14.80 -8.97 -6.96
CA PRO A 34 -16.20 -8.89 -6.51
C PRO A 34 -16.53 -9.79 -5.32
N SER A 35 -15.83 -10.93 -5.19
CA SER A 35 -15.95 -11.86 -4.06
C SER A 35 -15.32 -11.36 -2.75
N CYS A 36 -14.66 -10.21 -2.78
CA CYS A 36 -14.04 -9.57 -1.62
C CYS A 36 -14.30 -8.06 -1.67
N PRO A 37 -15.53 -7.59 -1.41
CA PRO A 37 -15.89 -6.19 -1.55
C PRO A 37 -15.00 -5.30 -0.67
N MET A 38 -14.53 -4.20 -1.27
CA MET A 38 -13.61 -3.28 -0.62
C MET A 38 -14.31 -2.43 0.45
N HIS A 39 -13.62 -2.27 1.57
CA HIS A 39 -13.86 -1.25 2.59
C HIS A 39 -12.71 -0.25 2.54
N TYR A 40 -13.03 1.02 2.32
CA TYR A 40 -12.02 2.09 2.24
C TYR A 40 -11.44 2.37 3.63
N GLU A 41 -10.13 2.18 3.75
CA GLU A 41 -9.34 2.48 4.94
C GLU A 41 -7.89 2.66 4.49
N THR A 42 -7.49 3.91 4.32
CA THR A 42 -6.15 4.26 3.82
C THR A 42 -5.24 4.67 4.97
N GLY A 43 -3.96 4.34 4.86
CA GLY A 43 -2.98 4.75 5.87
C GLY A 43 -1.77 3.84 5.95
N GLN A 44 -0.93 4.06 6.95
CA GLN A 44 0.19 3.17 7.24
C GLN A 44 -0.25 2.06 8.18
N LYS A 45 0.04 0.81 7.82
CA LYS A 45 -0.18 -0.35 8.69
C LYS A 45 1.11 -1.13 8.87
N LYS A 46 1.43 -1.49 10.11
CA LYS A 46 2.62 -2.29 10.44
C LYS A 46 2.35 -3.76 10.11
N PHE A 47 3.28 -4.38 9.41
CA PHE A 47 3.34 -5.82 9.18
C PHE A 47 4.66 -6.37 9.68
N VAL A 48 4.64 -7.63 10.14
CA VAL A 48 5.83 -8.29 10.69
C VAL A 48 6.73 -8.89 9.61
N LYS A 49 7.99 -9.10 9.95
CA LYS A 49 8.91 -9.92 9.15
C LYS A 49 8.27 -11.27 8.78
N GLY A 50 8.39 -11.65 7.51
CA GLY A 50 7.81 -12.88 6.96
C GLY A 50 6.38 -12.75 6.46
N ALA A 51 5.75 -11.57 6.60
CA ALA A 51 4.48 -11.28 5.96
C ALA A 51 4.58 -11.46 4.44
N LYS A 52 3.56 -12.08 3.86
CA LYS A 52 3.51 -12.41 2.42
C LYS A 52 2.52 -11.48 1.72
N ALA A 53 2.96 -10.86 0.63
CA ALA A 53 2.09 -10.15 -0.28
C ALA A 53 1.69 -11.06 -1.44
N HIS A 54 0.40 -11.14 -1.70
CA HIS A 54 -0.21 -11.98 -2.72
C HIS A 54 -0.79 -11.14 -3.85
N THR A 55 -0.93 -11.72 -5.05
CA THR A 55 -1.59 -11.07 -6.20
C THR A 55 -3.10 -10.88 -6.02
N GLY A 56 -3.70 -11.50 -5.00
CA GLY A 56 -5.12 -11.38 -4.68
C GLY A 56 -5.40 -11.72 -3.20
N PRO A 57 -6.60 -11.43 -2.67
CA PRO A 57 -6.94 -11.56 -1.23
C PRO A 57 -7.26 -13.02 -0.81
N TYR A 58 -6.39 -13.95 -1.20
CA TYR A 58 -6.50 -15.38 -0.88
C TYR A 58 -5.10 -15.97 -0.70
N GLY A 59 -4.91 -16.83 0.31
CA GLY A 59 -3.61 -17.47 0.57
C GLY A 59 -3.16 -18.42 -0.54
N ALA A 60 -4.08 -18.88 -1.39
CA ALA A 60 -3.79 -19.70 -2.57
C ALA A 60 -3.25 -18.88 -3.76
N ASN A 61 -3.41 -17.55 -3.75
CA ASN A 61 -2.85 -16.71 -4.81
C ASN A 61 -1.31 -16.68 -4.73
N PRO A 62 -0.62 -16.51 -5.86
CA PRO A 62 0.83 -16.37 -5.90
C PRO A 62 1.37 -15.32 -4.92
N VAL A 63 2.44 -15.68 -4.21
CA VAL A 63 3.22 -14.76 -3.38
C VAL A 63 4.19 -14.02 -4.30
N VAL A 64 4.14 -12.70 -4.31
CA VAL A 64 5.03 -11.84 -5.12
C VAL A 64 6.10 -11.16 -4.29
N TRP A 65 5.91 -11.10 -2.98
CA TRP A 65 6.86 -10.47 -2.07
C TRP A 65 6.74 -11.02 -0.66
N VAL A 66 7.87 -11.07 0.05
CA VAL A 66 7.96 -11.45 1.46
C VAL A 66 8.73 -10.36 2.19
N LEU A 67 8.16 -9.84 3.27
CA LEU A 67 8.80 -8.82 4.09
C LEU A 67 10.03 -9.41 4.78
N THR A 68 11.19 -8.78 4.60
CA THR A 68 12.46 -9.21 5.22
C THR A 68 12.66 -8.65 6.63
N ARG A 69 11.83 -7.67 7.01
CA ARG A 69 11.83 -6.98 8.30
C ARG A 69 10.40 -6.52 8.64
N ASP A 70 10.18 -6.13 9.88
CA ASP A 70 8.99 -5.39 10.26
C ASP A 70 8.93 -4.06 9.50
N GLU A 71 7.77 -3.72 8.94
CA GLU A 71 7.65 -2.56 8.08
C GLU A 71 6.23 -1.99 8.08
N TYR A 72 6.13 -0.67 7.98
CA TYR A 72 4.87 0.02 7.73
C TYR A 72 4.63 0.09 6.23
N LEU A 73 3.53 -0.50 5.77
CA LEU A 73 3.10 -0.43 4.38
C LEU A 73 1.90 0.52 4.26
N TRP A 74 1.84 1.24 3.14
CA TRP A 74 0.67 2.05 2.82
C TRP A 74 -0.45 1.15 2.27
N VAL A 75 -1.56 1.09 3.00
CA VAL A 75 -2.76 0.35 2.61
C VAL A 75 -3.79 1.28 1.95
N THR A 76 -4.56 0.74 1.01
CA THR A 76 -5.61 1.47 0.29
C THR A 76 -7.03 1.12 0.76
N GLY A 77 -7.15 0.02 1.51
CA GLY A 77 -8.39 -0.47 2.09
C GLY A 77 -8.24 -1.94 2.49
N TRP A 78 -9.35 -2.55 2.88
CA TRP A 78 -9.39 -3.98 3.18
C TRP A 78 -10.66 -4.64 2.64
N CYS A 79 -10.65 -5.97 2.59
CA CYS A 79 -11.85 -6.76 2.38
C CYS A 79 -11.85 -7.98 3.31
N LYS A 80 -13.01 -8.59 3.52
CA LYS A 80 -13.12 -9.94 4.08
C LYS A 80 -13.49 -10.89 2.96
N ASN A 81 -12.66 -11.90 2.73
CA ASN A 81 -12.96 -12.91 1.72
C ASN A 81 -14.00 -13.93 2.24
N GLU A 82 -14.44 -14.83 1.37
CA GLU A 82 -15.43 -15.88 1.69
C GLU A 82 -15.00 -16.82 2.83
N LYS A 83 -13.71 -16.86 3.18
CA LYS A 83 -13.17 -17.64 4.30
C LYS A 83 -13.15 -16.85 5.61
N GLY A 84 -13.67 -15.63 5.63
CA GLY A 84 -13.66 -14.74 6.79
C GLY A 84 -12.31 -14.04 7.05
N ASN A 85 -11.32 -14.26 6.18
CA ASN A 85 -10.00 -13.66 6.34
C ASN A 85 -10.03 -12.21 5.87
N ARG A 86 -9.52 -11.29 6.70
CA ARG A 86 -9.30 -9.90 6.32
C ARG A 86 -8.00 -9.75 5.54
N TRP A 87 -8.05 -9.03 4.41
CA TRP A 87 -6.90 -8.74 3.56
C TRP A 87 -6.80 -7.24 3.31
N TRP A 88 -5.58 -6.71 3.44
CA TRP A 88 -5.26 -5.31 3.16
C TRP A 88 -4.77 -5.16 1.74
N GLY A 89 -5.40 -4.28 0.98
CA GLY A 89 -4.92 -3.87 -0.34
C GLY A 89 -3.77 -2.87 -0.17
N LEU A 90 -2.71 -3.05 -0.94
CA LEU A 90 -1.56 -2.15 -1.01
C LEU A 90 -1.66 -1.24 -2.23
N SER A 91 -0.98 -0.10 -2.20
CA SER A 91 -0.92 0.87 -3.32
C SER A 91 -0.47 0.26 -4.66
N GLY A 92 0.22 -0.89 -4.62
CA GLY A 92 0.65 -1.65 -5.80
C GLY A 92 -0.31 -2.76 -6.27
N GLY A 93 -1.55 -2.84 -5.78
CA GLY A 93 -2.50 -3.89 -6.20
C GLY A 93 -2.22 -5.29 -5.63
N ASN A 94 -1.39 -5.36 -4.58
CA ASN A 94 -1.11 -6.59 -3.84
C ASN A 94 -1.88 -6.62 -2.54
N TYR A 95 -1.95 -7.81 -1.93
CA TYR A 95 -2.76 -8.04 -0.74
C TYR A 95 -1.93 -8.71 0.35
N VAL A 96 -2.02 -8.19 1.58
CA VAL A 96 -1.39 -8.80 2.76
C VAL A 96 -2.48 -9.21 3.73
N TRP A 97 -2.40 -10.44 4.23
CA TRP A 97 -3.34 -10.96 5.21
C TRP A 97 -3.20 -10.23 6.56
N ASP A 98 -4.32 -9.88 7.19
CA ASP A 98 -4.35 -9.18 8.49
C ASP A 98 -3.70 -9.98 9.62
N GLY A 99 -3.59 -11.31 9.50
CA GLY A 99 -2.87 -12.16 10.46
C GLY A 99 -1.37 -11.88 10.55
N TYR A 100 -0.81 -11.09 9.62
CA TYR A 100 0.56 -10.59 9.68
C TYR A 100 0.69 -9.17 10.25
N ALA A 101 -0.42 -8.52 10.61
CA ALA A 101 -0.38 -7.19 11.21
C ALA A 101 0.12 -7.25 12.67
N ALA A 102 0.85 -6.22 13.10
CA ALA A 102 1.33 -6.02 14.47
C ALA A 102 0.69 -4.81 15.13
#